data_AF-A0ABD4XPW2-F1
#
_entry.id   AF-A0ABD4XPW2-F1
#
_cell.length_a   1.000
_cell.length_b   1.000
_cell.length_c   1.000
_cell.angle_alpha   90.00
_cell.angle_beta   90.00
_cell.angle_gamma   90.00
#
_symmetry.space_group_name_H-M   'P 1'
#
loop_
_entity.id
_entity.type
_entity.pdbx_description
1 polymer ?
#
loop_
_entity_poly.entity_id
_entity_poly.type
_entity_poly.pdbx_seq_one_letter_code
_entity_poly.pdbx_strand_id
1 'polypeptide(L)' 'MSKVFKDRTAAMNPARILLTPHPMGRPLSAPFDVEKQREVLKAGLNLLETATDGGTVVEYDQPYRTGPFVDQPDRR' A
#
# COMPACT_ATOMS: atom_id res chain seq x y z
N MET A 1 15.17 4.59 6.27
CA MET A 1 15.47 3.17 5.95
C MET A 1 16.97 2.97 5.83
N SER A 2 17.52 1.83 6.28
CA SER A 2 18.97 1.58 6.19
C SER A 2 19.38 1.35 4.73
N LYS A 3 20.52 1.92 4.34
CA LYS A 3 21.11 1.86 2.99
C LYS A 3 21.26 0.43 2.46
N VAL A 4 21.49 -0.53 3.37
CA VAL A 4 21.70 -1.95 3.08
C VAL A 4 20.49 -2.61 2.41
N PHE A 5 19.27 -2.22 2.78
CA PHE A 5 18.08 -2.83 2.20
C PHE A 5 17.93 -2.42 0.73
N LYS A 6 18.07 -1.13 0.44
CA LYS A 6 17.93 -0.55 -0.91
C LYS A 6 18.92 -1.16 -1.93
N ASP A 7 20.19 -1.34 -1.53
CA ASP A 7 21.24 -1.80 -2.44
C ASP A 7 21.06 -3.27 -2.85
N ARG A 8 20.58 -4.13 -1.94
CA ARG A 8 20.34 -5.55 -2.25
C ARG A 8 19.09 -5.77 -3.09
N THR A 9 18.06 -4.95 -2.92
CA THR A 9 16.83 -5.09 -3.71
C THR A 9 17.04 -4.66 -5.16
N ALA A 10 17.90 -3.67 -5.43
CA ALA A 10 18.14 -3.16 -6.79
C ALA A 10 18.64 -4.23 -7.79
N ALA A 11 19.56 -5.11 -7.36
CA ALA A 11 20.09 -6.18 -8.21
C ALA A 11 19.06 -7.28 -8.55
N MET A 12 17.93 -7.32 -7.84
CA MET A 12 16.86 -8.32 -8.02
C MET A 12 15.80 -7.88 -9.06
N ASN A 13 15.95 -6.70 -9.67
CA ASN A 13 14.92 -6.05 -10.47
C ASN A 13 13.53 -6.15 -9.82
N PRO A 14 13.36 -5.57 -8.62
CA PRO A 14 12.19 -5.84 -7.81
C PRO A 14 10.95 -5.33 -8.53
N ALA A 15 9.84 -6.04 -8.31
CA ALA A 15 8.53 -5.54 -8.74
C ALA A 15 8.35 -4.11 -8.20
N ARG A 16 7.64 -3.25 -8.94
CA ARG A 16 7.27 -1.91 -8.45
C ARG A 16 6.54 -2.05 -7.11
N ILE A 17 7.02 -1.33 -6.09
CA ILE A 17 6.55 -1.48 -4.71
C ILE A 17 5.79 -0.23 -4.28
N LEU A 18 4.56 -0.42 -3.80
CA LEU A 18 3.88 0.56 -2.97
C LEU A 18 4.06 0.17 -1.50
N LEU A 19 4.79 0.99 -0.74
CA LEU A 19 4.96 0.81 0.70
C LEU A 19 3.82 1.51 1.44
N THR A 20 3.10 0.79 2.30
CA THR A 20 2.06 1.38 3.15
C THR A 20 2.50 1.48 4.60
N PRO A 21 2.21 2.58 5.32
CA PRO A 21 2.57 2.79 6.72
C PRO A 21 1.58 2.06 7.64
N HIS A 22 1.15 0.87 7.25
CA HIS A 22 0.13 0.08 7.91
C HIS A 22 0.77 -1.05 8.71
N PRO A 23 0.11 -1.56 9.78
CA PRO A 23 0.59 -2.72 10.51
C PRO A 23 0.82 -3.92 9.59
N MET A 24 1.82 -4.74 9.94
CA MET A 24 2.11 -5.98 9.21
C MET A 24 0.85 -6.84 9.06
N GLY A 25 0.68 -7.41 7.87
CA GLY A 25 -0.50 -8.20 7.51
C GLY A 25 -1.74 -7.37 7.16
N ARG A 26 -1.65 -6.03 7.15
CA ARG A 26 -2.75 -5.12 6.78
C ARG A 26 -2.35 -4.13 5.70
N PRO A 27 -1.80 -4.58 4.55
CA PRO A 27 -1.25 -3.68 3.53
C PRO A 27 -2.30 -2.70 2.99
N LEU A 28 -3.59 -3.09 2.96
CA LEU A 28 -4.69 -2.28 2.44
C LEU A 28 -5.50 -1.49 3.49
N SER A 29 -5.05 -1.37 4.76
CA SER A 29 -5.79 -0.78 5.91
C SER A 29 -6.54 -1.82 6.77
N ALA A 30 -7.32 -1.34 7.74
CA ALA A 30 -8.13 -2.11 8.66
C ALA A 30 -9.23 -2.92 7.94
N PRO A 31 -9.73 -3.99 8.58
CA PRO A 31 -10.91 -4.71 8.11
C PRO A 31 -12.09 -3.74 7.89
N PHE A 32 -12.78 -3.92 6.76
CA PHE A 32 -13.96 -3.14 6.35
C PHE A 32 -13.74 -1.64 6.11
N ASP A 33 -12.50 -1.14 6.16
CA ASP A 33 -12.17 0.23 5.73
C ASP A 33 -12.19 0.34 4.20
N VAL A 34 -13.36 0.16 3.59
CA VAL A 34 -13.53 0.06 2.12
C VAL A 34 -13.00 1.30 1.43
N GLU A 35 -13.20 2.47 2.04
CA GLU A 35 -12.69 3.74 1.54
C GLU A 35 -11.16 3.70 1.44
N LYS A 36 -10.46 3.40 2.54
CA LYS A 36 -8.99 3.37 2.53
C LYS A 36 -8.42 2.25 1.70
N GLN A 37 -9.04 1.07 1.72
CA GLN A 37 -8.65 -0.06 0.88
C GLN A 37 -8.70 0.32 -0.60
N ARG A 38 -9.75 1.03 -1.02
CA ARG A 38 -9.86 1.55 -2.39
C ARG A 38 -8.76 2.55 -2.71
N GLU A 39 -8.46 3.47 -1.81
CA GLU A 39 -7.41 4.48 -2.03
C GLU A 39 -6.02 3.86 -2.14
N VAL A 40 -5.69 2.85 -1.32
CA VAL A 40 -4.43 2.10 -1.46
C VAL A 40 -4.34 1.38 -2.82
N LEU A 41 -5.44 0.76 -3.27
CA LEU A 41 -5.49 0.09 -4.57
C LEU A 41 -5.29 1.09 -5.72
N LYS A 42 -5.96 2.25 -5.68
CA LYS A 42 -5.77 3.31 -6.67
C LYS A 42 -4.32 3.80 -6.70
N ALA A 43 -3.68 4.00 -5.55
CA ALA A 43 -2.28 4.37 -5.48
C ALA A 43 -1.38 3.30 -6.12
N GLY A 44 -1.69 2.02 -5.91
CA GLY A 44 -0.99 0.90 -6.55
C GLY A 44 -1.19 0.89 -8.07
N LEU A 45 -2.41 1.11 -8.56
CA LEU A 45 -2.68 1.22 -9.99
C LEU A 45 -1.95 2.40 -10.62
N ASN A 46 -1.98 3.56 -9.97
CA ASN A 46 -1.25 4.75 -10.42
C ASN A 46 0.27 4.48 -10.50
N LEU A 47 0.84 3.74 -9.54
CA LEU A 47 2.24 3.31 -9.61
C LEU A 47 2.51 2.45 -10.86
N LEU A 48 1.59 1.55 -11.22
CA LEU A 48 1.74 0.71 -12.42
C LEU A 48 1.65 1.52 -13.72
N GLU A 49 0.90 2.61 -13.73
CA GLU A 49 0.76 3.50 -14.89
C GLU A 49 1.93 4.48 -15.03
N THR A 50 2.47 4.97 -13.91
CA THR A 50 3.41 6.10 -13.91
C THR A 50 4.88 5.70 -13.72
N ALA A 51 5.18 4.56 -13.08
CA ALA A 51 6.56 4.13 -12.90
C ALA A 51 7.11 3.49 -14.18
N THR A 52 8.06 4.19 -14.80
CA THR A 52 8.78 3.78 -16.01
C THR A 52 9.98 2.88 -15.72
N ASP A 53 10.46 2.85 -14.48
CA ASP A 53 11.66 2.11 -14.08
C ASP A 53 11.31 0.91 -13.19
N GLY A 54 12.00 -0.22 -13.46
CA GLY A 54 11.99 -1.39 -12.60
C GLY A 54 12.49 -1.05 -11.19
N GLY A 55 11.90 -1.68 -10.18
CA GLY A 55 12.26 -1.42 -8.78
C GLY A 55 11.85 -0.07 -8.22
N THR A 56 10.99 0.69 -8.90
CA THR A 56 10.41 1.91 -8.34
C THR A 56 9.67 1.61 -7.03
N VAL A 57 10.00 2.37 -5.98
CA VAL A 57 9.36 2.27 -4.67
C VAL A 57 8.70 3.61 -4.35
N VAL A 58 7.40 3.58 -4.07
CA VAL A 58 6.62 4.76 -3.65
C VAL A 58 6.02 4.49 -2.28
N GLU A 59 6.05 5.51 -1.43
CA GLU A 59 5.41 5.47 -0.11
C GLU A 59 3.98 6.03 -0.21
N TYR A 60 3.03 5.29 0.33
CA TYR A 60 1.67 5.75 0.52
C TYR A 60 1.64 6.70 1.73
N ASP A 61 1.21 7.94 1.53
CA ASP A 61 1.38 9.03 2.49
C ASP A 61 0.27 9.10 3.55
N GLN A 62 -0.83 8.36 3.37
CA GLN A 62 -1.95 8.44 4.28
C GLN A 62 -1.79 7.49 5.47
N PRO A 63 -2.10 7.94 6.70
CA PRO A 63 -1.91 7.13 7.91
C PRO A 63 -2.89 5.96 7.99
N TYR A 64 -2.53 4.94 8.76
CA TYR A 64 -3.44 3.85 9.13
C TYR A 64 -4.65 4.37 9.91
N ARG A 65 -5.85 3.87 9.60
CA ARG A 65 -7.07 4.18 10.35
C ARG A 65 -7.49 2.97 11.19
N THR A 66 -7.77 3.18 12.47
CA THR A 66 -8.31 2.16 13.37
C THR A 66 -9.83 2.21 13.37
N GLY A 67 -10.49 1.06 13.13
CA GLY A 67 -11.95 0.93 13.10
C GLY A 67 -12.62 1.03 14.49
N PRO A 68 -13.93 0.73 14.58
CA PRO A 68 -14.68 -0.14 13.68
C PRO A 68 -15.14 0.52 12.37
N PHE A 69 -14.95 -0.18 11.24
CA PHE A 69 -15.50 0.17 9.92
C PHE A 69 -16.54 -0.85 9.43
N VAL A 70 -17.05 -1.68 10.34
CA VAL A 70 -18.22 -2.49 10.07
C VAL A 70 -19.36 -1.56 9.68
N ASP A 71 -19.86 -1.73 8.45
CA ASP A 71 -21.12 -1.13 8.07
C ASP A 71 -22.19 -1.64 9.05
N GLN A 72 -22.98 -0.68 9.53
CA GLN A 72 -24.17 -0.88 10.35
C GLN A 72 -25.13 -1.90 9.71
N PRO A 73 -25.98 -2.55 10.53
CA PRO A 73 -26.69 -3.76 10.17
C PRO A 73 -27.91 -3.46 9.29
N ASP A 74 -27.75 -3.31 7.97
CA ASP A 74 -28.79 -3.68 6.99
C ASP A 74 -28.27 -3.55 5.55
N ARG A 75 -27.96 -4.68 4.92
CA ARG A 75 -28.09 -4.81 3.46
C ARG A 75 -28.62 -6.21 3.18
N ARG A 76 -29.94 -6.27 3.03
CA ARG A 76 -30.69 -7.37 2.42
C ARG A 76 -30.21 -7.64 1.00
#